data_AF-B0T7B8-F1
#
_entry.id   AF-B0T7B8-F1
#
_cell.length_a   1.000
_cell.length_b   1.000
_cell.length_c   1.000
_cell.angle_alpha   90.00
_cell.angle_beta   90.00
_cell.angle_gamma   90.00
#
_symmetry.space_group_name_H-M   'P 1'
#
loop_
_entity.id
_entity.type
_entity.pdbx_description
1 polymer ?
#
loop_
_entity_poly.entity_id
_entity_poly.type
_entity_poly.pdbx_seq_one_letter_code
_entity_poly.pdbx_strand_id
1 'polypeptide(L)'
;MVSRLALDAVRRGNRLLWSPTTADAPARAVIRAVGSGLDADRPAAASLLEKAWAELARAAALSGNHARLRALMREGAAPYAVIGDSHSRLLVRRSRRANGAWLVPLWWLETGASARGLGRSDARSGAGERVRAAIDQALGTDGAMPILVKFGQVDLEFVQPFKRLEAGQQAFDPVRFKAFTDETLSRYLAFLSRAIAPEDRARVHLCSLFPPALSDAAWRTGYVNAHIAELHGPADQDSLVQRLANLEIPDLAARTGLHADFNAALASAAAAEGFATADDFTPFLNGAGVVDPRYLNPAAGVDHHLDFHASRAPVVDQIWRLFEGSPDNRGRHAP
;
A
#
# COMPACT_ATOMS: atom_id res chain seq x y z
N MET A 1 6.90 -22.54 13.40
CA MET A 1 8.34 -22.60 13.06
C MET A 1 8.59 -22.88 11.56
N VAL A 2 7.89 -23.82 10.93
CA VAL A 2 8.01 -24.17 9.49
C VAL A 2 7.77 -22.99 8.52
N SER A 3 6.88 -22.05 8.84
CA SER A 3 6.55 -20.91 7.97
C SER A 3 7.67 -19.86 7.84
N ARG A 4 8.51 -19.65 8.87
CA ARG A 4 9.60 -18.65 8.81
C ARG A 4 10.74 -19.10 7.90
N LEU A 5 11.15 -20.37 8.00
CA LEU A 5 12.21 -20.94 7.17
C LEU A 5 11.86 -20.93 5.68
N ALA A 6 10.61 -21.24 5.34
CA ALA A 6 10.12 -21.16 3.97
C ALA A 6 10.15 -19.71 3.44
N LEU A 7 9.72 -18.73 4.24
CA LEU A 7 9.74 -17.33 3.87
C LEU A 7 11.17 -16.79 3.67
N ASP A 8 12.11 -17.20 4.53
CA ASP A 8 13.51 -16.81 4.41
C ASP A 8 14.20 -17.43 3.19
N ALA A 9 13.84 -18.66 2.83
CA ALA A 9 14.28 -19.28 1.58
C ALA A 9 13.76 -18.49 0.36
N VAL A 10 12.48 -18.14 0.33
CA VAL A 10 11.87 -17.31 -0.73
C VAL A 10 12.58 -15.96 -0.83
N ARG A 11 12.80 -15.27 0.30
CA ARG A 11 13.52 -13.98 0.34
C ARG A 11 14.93 -14.08 -0.20
N ARG A 12 15.69 -15.13 0.16
CA ARG A 12 17.04 -15.36 -0.36
C ARG A 12 17.03 -15.62 -1.86
N GLY A 13 16.15 -16.50 -2.33
CA GLY A 13 15.98 -16.78 -3.76
C GLY A 13 15.67 -15.51 -4.55
N ASN A 14 14.73 -14.70 -4.06
CA ASN A 14 14.34 -13.44 -4.71
C ASN A 14 15.49 -12.42 -4.76
N ARG A 15 16.31 -12.31 -3.70
CA ARG A 15 17.52 -11.47 -3.72
C ARG A 15 18.53 -11.95 -4.75
N LEU A 16 18.71 -13.25 -4.91
CA LEU A 16 19.57 -13.81 -5.95
C LEU A 16 19.03 -13.47 -7.35
N LEU A 17 17.72 -13.57 -7.57
CA LEU A 17 17.10 -13.21 -8.86
C LEU A 17 17.31 -11.74 -9.24
N TRP A 18 17.53 -10.85 -8.28
CA TRP A 18 17.81 -9.42 -8.54
C TRP A 18 19.28 -9.01 -8.33
N SER A 19 20.13 -9.93 -7.87
CA SER A 19 21.56 -9.67 -7.71
C SER A 19 22.23 -9.37 -9.05
N PRO A 20 23.11 -8.35 -9.13
CA PRO A 20 23.91 -8.10 -10.33
C PRO A 20 24.89 -9.26 -10.62
N THR A 21 25.19 -10.11 -9.64
CA THR A 21 26.10 -11.27 -9.79
C THR A 21 25.44 -12.51 -10.39
N THR A 22 24.11 -12.56 -10.44
CA THR A 22 23.38 -13.71 -11.02
C THR A 22 23.31 -13.54 -12.54
N ALA A 23 23.55 -14.63 -13.27
CA ALA A 23 23.44 -14.66 -14.72
C ALA A 23 22.10 -14.08 -15.19
N ASP A 24 22.16 -13.09 -16.07
CA ASP A 24 21.00 -12.22 -16.33
C ASP A 24 19.86 -12.93 -17.05
N ALA A 25 20.15 -13.73 -18.10
CA ALA A 25 19.11 -14.41 -18.86
C ALA A 25 18.28 -15.42 -18.04
N PRO A 26 18.89 -16.33 -17.25
CA PRO A 26 18.13 -17.22 -16.36
C PRO A 26 17.29 -16.46 -15.33
N ALA A 27 17.84 -15.41 -14.72
CA ALA A 27 17.12 -14.60 -13.75
C ALA A 27 15.90 -13.93 -14.36
N ARG A 28 16.04 -13.30 -15.54
CA ARG A 28 14.93 -12.67 -16.26
C ARG A 28 13.86 -13.67 -16.69
N ALA A 29 14.26 -14.85 -17.16
CA ALA A 29 13.32 -15.92 -17.52
C ALA A 29 12.45 -16.35 -16.33
N VAL A 30 13.05 -16.52 -15.14
CA VAL A 30 12.31 -16.85 -13.91
C VAL A 30 11.39 -15.71 -13.50
N ILE A 31 11.89 -14.46 -13.44
CA ILE A 31 11.07 -13.30 -13.06
C ILE A 31 9.86 -13.16 -13.99
N ARG A 32 10.08 -13.29 -15.31
CA ARG A 32 9.00 -13.25 -16.31
C ARG A 32 8.02 -14.40 -16.13
N ALA A 33 8.48 -15.62 -15.91
CA ALA A 33 7.60 -16.78 -15.71
C ALA A 33 6.68 -16.58 -14.48
N VAL A 34 7.21 -16.03 -13.38
CA VAL A 34 6.43 -15.77 -12.17
C VAL A 34 5.47 -14.58 -12.37
N GLY A 35 5.95 -13.49 -12.99
CA GLY A 35 5.20 -12.24 -13.15
C GLY A 35 4.16 -12.22 -14.24
N SER A 36 4.38 -12.98 -15.32
CA SER A 36 3.48 -13.03 -16.48
C SER A 36 2.21 -13.87 -16.25
N GLY A 37 2.07 -14.46 -15.06
CA GLY A 37 0.82 -15.04 -14.58
C GLY A 37 0.44 -16.34 -15.27
N LEU A 38 0.90 -17.47 -14.72
CA LEU A 38 0.07 -18.68 -14.74
C LEU A 38 -0.95 -18.53 -13.59
N ASP A 39 -2.19 -18.95 -13.81
CA ASP A 39 -3.28 -19.07 -12.83
C ASP A 39 -4.16 -17.83 -12.60
N ALA A 40 -5.15 -17.65 -13.47
CA ALA A 40 -6.44 -17.04 -13.11
C ALA A 40 -7.37 -18.06 -12.41
N ASP A 41 -7.13 -19.37 -12.59
CA ASP A 41 -8.14 -20.40 -12.31
C ASP A 41 -7.84 -21.30 -11.08
N ARG A 42 -6.82 -20.98 -10.25
CA ARG A 42 -6.40 -21.82 -9.10
C ARG A 42 -6.22 -21.03 -7.79
N PRO A 43 -7.26 -20.91 -6.95
CA PRO A 43 -7.25 -20.05 -5.75
C PRO A 43 -6.18 -20.40 -4.70
N ALA A 44 -5.93 -21.70 -4.43
CA ALA A 44 -5.02 -22.11 -3.36
C ALA A 44 -3.53 -21.93 -3.72
N ALA A 45 -3.14 -22.27 -4.96
CA ALA A 45 -1.80 -22.02 -5.49
C ALA A 45 -1.51 -20.51 -5.63
N ALA A 46 -2.56 -19.72 -5.87
CA ALA A 46 -2.43 -18.26 -5.99
C ALA A 46 -1.92 -17.61 -4.69
N SER A 47 -2.29 -18.06 -3.48
CA SER A 47 -1.91 -17.33 -2.25
C SER A 47 -0.41 -17.38 -1.93
N LEU A 48 0.26 -18.52 -2.18
CA LEU A 48 1.71 -18.67 -1.98
C LEU A 48 2.49 -17.94 -3.07
N LEU A 49 2.04 -18.04 -4.32
CA LEU A 49 2.66 -17.33 -5.43
C LEU A 49 2.54 -15.81 -5.28
N GLU A 50 1.41 -15.29 -4.81
CA GLU A 50 1.25 -13.85 -4.55
C GLU A 50 2.11 -13.36 -3.38
N LYS A 51 2.28 -14.18 -2.32
CA LYS A 51 3.24 -13.90 -1.24
C LYS A 51 4.68 -13.87 -1.76
N ALA A 52 5.08 -14.87 -2.56
CA ALA A 52 6.39 -14.93 -3.16
C ALA A 52 6.64 -13.77 -4.14
N TRP A 53 5.60 -13.38 -4.90
CA TRP A 53 5.61 -12.24 -5.81
C TRP A 53 5.81 -10.92 -5.06
N ALA A 54 5.10 -10.71 -3.96
CA ALA A 54 5.27 -9.52 -3.14
C ALA A 54 6.70 -9.42 -2.56
N GLU A 55 7.27 -10.54 -2.09
CA GLU A 55 8.66 -10.57 -1.64
C GLU A 55 9.66 -10.39 -2.81
N LEU A 56 9.31 -10.80 -4.03
CA LEU A 56 10.12 -10.57 -5.23
C LEU A 56 10.10 -9.08 -5.62
N ALA A 57 8.95 -8.42 -5.51
CA ALA A 57 8.79 -6.98 -5.73
C ALA A 57 9.61 -6.15 -4.73
N ARG A 58 9.68 -6.60 -3.46
CA ARG A 58 10.57 -5.99 -2.45
C ARG A 58 12.03 -6.18 -2.80
N ALA A 59 12.42 -7.40 -3.20
CA ALA A 59 13.79 -7.67 -3.61
C ALA A 59 14.18 -6.84 -4.85
N ALA A 60 13.26 -6.64 -5.78
CA ALA A 60 13.46 -5.79 -6.95
C ALA A 60 13.78 -4.35 -6.55
N ALA A 61 12.91 -3.73 -5.74
CA ALA A 61 13.07 -2.37 -5.22
C ALA A 61 14.40 -2.18 -4.48
N LEU A 62 14.74 -3.09 -3.56
CA LEU A 62 15.95 -3.00 -2.74
C LEU A 62 17.25 -3.29 -3.50
N SER A 63 17.17 -3.93 -4.67
CA SER A 63 18.37 -4.31 -5.42
C SER A 63 19.05 -3.15 -6.15
N GLY A 64 18.30 -2.11 -6.52
CA GLY A 64 18.79 -1.06 -7.42
C GLY A 64 19.25 -1.57 -8.79
N ASN A 65 18.86 -2.79 -9.20
CA ASN A 65 19.33 -3.40 -10.45
C ASN A 65 18.56 -2.87 -11.68
N HIS A 66 18.75 -1.59 -11.97
CA HIS A 66 18.09 -0.89 -13.08
C HIS A 66 18.44 -1.51 -14.45
N ALA A 67 19.63 -2.10 -14.61
CA ALA A 67 20.03 -2.78 -15.84
C ALA A 67 19.11 -3.98 -16.15
N ARG A 68 18.84 -4.82 -15.14
CA ARG A 68 17.90 -5.94 -15.28
C ARG A 68 16.47 -5.46 -15.52
N LEU A 69 16.05 -4.41 -14.82
CA LEU A 69 14.72 -3.81 -15.02
C LEU A 69 14.54 -3.33 -16.47
N ARG A 70 15.50 -2.58 -17.01
CA ARG A 70 15.48 -2.16 -18.42
C ARG A 70 15.44 -3.33 -19.39
N ALA A 71 16.17 -4.40 -19.10
CA ALA A 71 16.15 -5.61 -19.91
C ALA A 71 14.80 -6.33 -19.86
N LEU A 72 14.10 -6.33 -18.71
CA LEU A 72 12.74 -6.85 -18.59
C LEU A 72 11.71 -5.96 -19.31
N MET A 73 11.89 -4.63 -19.29
CA MET A 73 11.03 -3.69 -20.03
C MET A 73 11.06 -3.95 -21.54
N ARG A 74 12.23 -4.30 -22.09
CA ARG A 74 12.36 -4.74 -23.50
C ARG A 74 11.63 -6.06 -23.80
N GLU A 75 11.33 -6.85 -22.77
CA GLU A 75 10.53 -8.08 -22.85
C GLU A 75 9.04 -7.86 -22.50
N GLY A 76 8.58 -6.62 -22.48
CA GLY A 76 7.19 -6.26 -22.23
C GLY A 76 6.84 -6.03 -20.76
N ALA A 77 7.82 -5.93 -19.86
CA ALA A 77 7.54 -5.53 -18.49
C ALA A 77 7.06 -4.07 -18.43
N ALA A 78 5.99 -3.85 -17.67
CA ALA A 78 5.43 -2.55 -17.30
C ALA A 78 5.72 -2.34 -15.80
N PRO A 79 6.87 -1.73 -15.47
CA PRO A 79 7.22 -1.50 -14.08
C PRO A 79 6.36 -0.39 -13.48
N TYR A 80 6.10 -0.48 -12.17
CA TYR A 80 5.48 0.57 -11.38
C TYR A 80 6.01 0.53 -9.95
N ALA A 81 6.13 1.69 -9.31
CA ALA A 81 6.58 1.78 -7.93
C ALA A 81 5.39 1.79 -6.96
N VAL A 82 5.55 1.13 -5.83
CA VAL A 82 4.63 1.16 -4.69
C VAL A 82 5.44 1.48 -3.44
N ILE A 83 5.12 2.61 -2.80
CA ILE A 83 5.76 3.08 -1.57
C ILE A 83 4.67 3.27 -0.52
N GLY A 84 4.71 2.53 0.58
CA GLY A 84 3.64 2.63 1.56
C GLY A 84 3.77 1.72 2.77
N ASP A 85 2.77 1.81 3.64
CA ASP A 85 2.61 0.93 4.79
C ASP A 85 2.09 -0.47 4.38
N SER A 86 1.62 -1.29 5.33
CA SER A 86 1.13 -2.64 5.05
C SER A 86 -0.07 -2.68 4.08
N HIS A 87 -0.89 -1.63 4.02
CA HIS A 87 -2.02 -1.56 3.08
C HIS A 87 -1.55 -1.48 1.63
N SER A 88 -0.37 -0.90 1.38
CA SER A 88 0.22 -0.82 0.04
C SER A 88 0.47 -2.18 -0.59
N ARG A 89 0.53 -3.25 0.22
CA ARG A 89 0.59 -4.64 -0.26
C ARG A 89 -0.53 -4.94 -1.26
N LEU A 90 -1.72 -4.38 -1.07
CA LEU A 90 -2.85 -4.58 -2.00
C LEU A 90 -2.59 -3.99 -3.39
N LEU A 91 -1.59 -3.12 -3.57
CA LEU A 91 -1.20 -2.57 -4.88
C LEU A 91 -0.12 -3.41 -5.57
N VAL A 92 0.47 -4.39 -4.88
CA VAL A 92 1.49 -5.27 -5.43
C VAL A 92 0.80 -6.42 -6.15
N ARG A 93 0.75 -6.33 -7.48
CA ARG A 93 -0.01 -7.23 -8.35
C ARG A 93 0.87 -7.73 -9.48
N ARG A 94 0.57 -8.95 -9.91
CA ARG A 94 1.03 -9.51 -11.18
C ARG A 94 -0.14 -9.46 -12.17
N SER A 95 0.10 -9.18 -13.44
CA SER A 95 -0.93 -9.25 -14.49
C SER A 95 -0.27 -9.26 -15.85
N ARG A 96 -0.93 -9.83 -16.85
CA ARG A 96 -0.47 -9.85 -18.24
C ARG A 96 -1.63 -9.51 -19.17
N ARG A 97 -1.39 -8.64 -20.14
CA ARG A 97 -2.32 -8.30 -21.23
C ARG A 97 -2.12 -9.23 -22.42
N ALA A 98 -3.13 -9.28 -23.29
CA ALA A 98 -3.09 -10.09 -24.52
C ALA A 98 -1.94 -9.71 -25.46
N ASN A 99 -1.53 -8.44 -25.48
CA ASN A 99 -0.39 -7.94 -26.25
C ASN A 99 0.99 -8.36 -25.69
N GLY A 100 1.02 -9.17 -24.63
CA GLY A 100 2.24 -9.66 -24.00
C GLY A 100 2.82 -8.75 -22.92
N ALA A 101 2.31 -7.53 -22.73
CA ALA A 101 2.75 -6.64 -21.66
C ALA A 101 2.36 -7.20 -20.28
N TRP A 102 3.21 -7.03 -19.27
CA TRP A 102 2.98 -7.59 -17.94
C TRP A 102 3.52 -6.71 -16.81
N LEU A 103 2.83 -6.69 -15.67
CA LEU A 103 3.13 -5.80 -14.54
C LEU A 103 4.37 -6.27 -13.74
N VAL A 104 5.22 -5.32 -13.36
CA VAL A 104 6.36 -5.53 -12.45
C VAL A 104 6.36 -4.49 -11.32
N PRO A 105 5.84 -4.81 -10.14
CA PRO A 105 5.92 -3.91 -9.00
C PRO A 105 7.35 -3.82 -8.46
N LEU A 106 7.75 -2.60 -8.10
CA LEU A 106 8.87 -2.30 -7.21
C LEU A 106 8.26 -1.85 -5.87
N TRP A 107 8.43 -2.62 -4.80
CA TRP A 107 7.72 -2.38 -3.53
C TRP A 107 8.65 -2.00 -2.37
N TRP A 108 8.54 -0.75 -1.91
CA TRP A 108 9.15 -0.27 -0.68
C TRP A 108 8.11 -0.27 0.45
N LEU A 109 8.18 -1.29 1.30
CA LEU A 109 7.29 -1.47 2.44
C LEU A 109 7.86 -0.81 3.69
N GLU A 110 7.10 0.10 4.28
CA GLU A 110 7.40 0.76 5.55
C GLU A 110 6.33 0.43 6.60
N THR A 111 6.45 -0.76 7.20
CA THR A 111 5.50 -1.26 8.20
C THR A 111 5.41 -0.32 9.40
N GLY A 112 4.18 0.02 9.81
CA GLY A 112 3.93 0.89 10.97
C GLY A 112 4.25 2.37 10.72
N ALA A 113 4.63 2.76 9.50
CA ALA A 113 4.74 4.15 9.12
C ALA A 113 3.34 4.79 9.08
N SER A 114 3.28 6.04 9.53
CA SER A 114 2.07 6.87 9.49
C SER A 114 2.36 8.10 8.64
N ALA A 115 1.36 8.59 7.91
CA ALA A 115 1.49 9.75 7.05
C ALA A 115 1.98 10.98 7.84
N ARG A 116 1.43 11.20 9.04
CA ARG A 116 1.84 12.31 9.91
C ARG A 116 3.25 12.15 10.50
N GLY A 117 3.76 10.92 10.52
CA GLY A 117 5.05 10.56 11.10
C GLY A 117 6.23 10.74 10.13
N LEU A 118 5.97 10.78 8.81
CA LEU A 118 7.04 10.82 7.80
C LEU A 118 7.94 12.06 7.90
N GLY A 119 7.36 13.23 8.20
CA GLY A 119 8.10 14.49 8.32
C GLY A 119 8.84 14.70 9.64
N ARG A 120 8.76 13.76 10.59
CA ARG A 120 9.30 13.91 11.94
C ARG A 120 10.67 13.25 12.06
N SER A 121 11.69 14.04 12.40
CA SER A 121 13.05 13.53 12.69
C SER A 121 13.10 12.68 13.96
N ASP A 122 12.14 12.85 14.87
CA ASP A 122 12.00 12.10 16.13
C ASP A 122 11.01 10.92 16.04
N ALA A 123 10.53 10.58 14.83
CA ALA A 123 9.63 9.45 14.66
C ALA A 123 10.33 8.14 15.05
N ARG A 124 9.74 7.39 15.98
CA ARG A 124 10.28 6.11 16.49
C ARG A 124 10.64 5.10 15.39
N SER A 125 9.95 5.14 14.24
CA SER A 125 10.19 4.20 13.12
C SER A 125 11.33 4.62 12.19
N GLY A 126 11.76 5.89 12.20
CA GLY A 126 12.71 6.44 11.22
C GLY A 126 12.25 6.32 9.76
N ALA A 127 10.94 6.11 9.51
CA ALA A 127 10.44 5.79 8.17
C ALA A 127 10.59 6.94 7.17
N GLY A 128 10.60 8.20 7.63
CA GLY A 128 10.67 9.38 6.76
C GLY A 128 11.86 9.38 5.80
N GLU A 129 13.06 9.09 6.30
CA GLU A 129 14.28 9.05 5.48
C GLU A 129 14.24 7.88 4.48
N ARG A 130 13.74 6.73 4.90
CA ARG A 130 13.61 5.56 4.01
C ARG A 130 12.57 5.77 2.92
N VAL A 131 11.45 6.41 3.24
CA VAL A 131 10.45 6.81 2.25
C VAL A 131 11.03 7.83 1.26
N ARG A 132 11.80 8.82 1.73
CA ARG A 132 12.48 9.77 0.83
C ARG A 132 13.44 9.03 -0.11
N ALA A 133 14.29 8.16 0.43
CA ALA A 133 15.21 7.38 -0.39
C ALA A 133 14.47 6.46 -1.40
N ALA A 134 13.33 5.89 -1.00
CA ALA A 134 12.49 5.09 -1.90
C ALA A 134 11.89 5.93 -3.04
N ILE A 135 11.42 7.15 -2.74
CA ILE A 135 10.92 8.10 -3.74
C ILE A 135 12.05 8.46 -4.71
N ASP A 136 13.23 8.82 -4.21
CA ASP A 136 14.39 9.18 -5.03
C ASP A 136 14.79 8.02 -5.96
N GLN A 137 14.82 6.79 -5.45
CA GLN A 137 15.09 5.57 -6.24
C GLN A 137 14.01 5.31 -7.31
N ALA A 138 12.74 5.53 -6.97
CA ALA A 138 11.63 5.35 -7.90
C ALA A 138 11.67 6.41 -9.02
N LEU A 139 11.93 7.67 -8.68
CA LEU A 139 12.04 8.77 -9.64
C LEU A 139 13.24 8.60 -10.57
N GLY A 140 14.37 8.13 -10.03
CA GLY A 140 15.60 7.84 -10.78
C GLY A 140 15.54 6.57 -11.64
N THR A 141 14.44 5.82 -11.59
CA THR A 141 14.22 4.71 -12.52
C THR A 141 13.79 5.25 -13.88
N ASP A 142 14.54 4.91 -14.94
CA ASP A 142 14.31 5.39 -16.30
C ASP A 142 12.85 5.18 -16.78
N GLY A 143 12.25 6.24 -17.35
CA GLY A 143 10.94 6.24 -18.00
C GLY A 143 9.80 6.83 -17.17
N ALA A 144 8.65 7.07 -17.82
CA ALA A 144 7.41 7.54 -17.20
C ALA A 144 6.68 6.42 -16.41
N MET A 145 7.41 5.75 -15.52
CA MET A 145 6.88 4.76 -14.59
C MET A 145 5.94 5.43 -13.57
N PRO A 146 4.70 4.93 -13.37
CA PRO A 146 3.83 5.40 -12.29
C PRO A 146 4.41 5.09 -10.90
N ILE A 147 4.32 6.06 -9.99
CA ILE A 147 4.74 5.90 -8.59
C ILE A 147 3.53 6.03 -7.69
N LEU A 148 3.12 4.94 -7.05
CA LEU A 148 2.00 4.91 -6.11
C LEU A 148 2.50 5.10 -4.69
N VAL A 149 1.98 6.11 -3.99
CA VAL A 149 2.34 6.41 -2.60
C VAL A 149 1.11 6.29 -1.71
N LYS A 150 1.16 5.40 -0.70
CA LYS A 150 0.01 5.07 0.16
C LYS A 150 0.36 5.09 1.64
N PHE A 151 -0.14 6.11 2.33
CA PHE A 151 -0.09 6.27 3.78
C PHE A 151 -1.37 6.97 4.26
N GLY A 152 -1.67 6.88 5.56
CA GLY A 152 -2.78 7.61 6.18
C GLY A 152 -3.83 6.72 6.82
N GLN A 153 -4.01 5.49 6.32
CA GLN A 153 -5.00 4.58 6.90
C GLN A 153 -4.63 4.19 8.32
N VAL A 154 -3.33 3.97 8.56
CA VAL A 154 -2.80 3.75 9.92
C VAL A 154 -3.09 4.94 10.84
N ASP A 155 -3.05 6.17 10.33
CA ASP A 155 -3.32 7.37 11.12
C ASP A 155 -4.77 7.38 11.64
N LEU A 156 -5.73 7.09 10.75
CA LEU A 156 -7.16 7.15 11.07
C LEU A 156 -7.60 5.95 11.91
N GLU A 157 -7.19 4.74 11.53
CA GLU A 157 -7.67 3.51 12.18
C GLU A 157 -6.92 3.18 13.46
N PHE A 158 -5.69 3.65 13.65
CA PHE A 158 -4.89 3.28 14.82
C PHE A 158 -4.39 4.51 15.58
N VAL A 159 -3.62 5.40 14.94
CA VAL A 159 -2.98 6.51 15.67
C VAL A 159 -4.01 7.42 16.35
N GLN A 160 -5.13 7.71 15.68
CA GLN A 160 -6.17 8.57 16.25
C GLN A 160 -6.83 7.94 17.49
N PRO A 161 -7.32 6.67 17.47
CA PRO A 161 -7.78 5.98 18.66
C PRO A 161 -6.75 5.92 19.80
N PHE A 162 -5.48 5.62 19.51
CA PHE A 162 -4.44 5.56 20.57
C PHE A 162 -4.19 6.93 21.21
N LYS A 163 -4.13 8.00 20.42
CA LYS A 163 -4.00 9.36 20.98
C LYS A 163 -5.18 9.77 21.83
N ARG A 164 -6.41 9.37 21.45
CA ARG A 164 -7.59 9.57 22.27
C ARG A 164 -7.47 8.83 23.61
N LEU A 165 -7.03 7.57 23.58
CA LEU A 165 -6.78 6.79 24.79
C LEU A 165 -5.71 7.39 25.69
N GLU A 166 -4.61 7.88 25.13
CA GLU A 166 -3.54 8.59 25.87
C GLU A 166 -4.07 9.86 26.53
N ALA A 167 -4.98 10.58 25.85
CA ALA A 167 -5.61 11.79 26.36
C ALA A 167 -6.83 11.54 27.27
N GLY A 168 -7.18 10.27 27.55
CA GLY A 168 -8.35 9.91 28.36
C GLY A 168 -9.70 10.21 27.71
N GLN A 169 -9.77 10.34 26.39
CA GLN A 169 -10.95 10.77 25.64
C GLN A 169 -11.77 9.58 25.14
N GLN A 170 -12.77 9.16 25.91
CA GLN A 170 -13.61 8.01 25.58
C GLN A 170 -14.59 8.29 24.43
N ALA A 171 -15.29 9.43 24.45
CA ALA A 171 -16.28 9.78 23.45
C ALA A 171 -15.65 10.13 22.09
N PHE A 172 -16.37 9.87 21.00
CA PHE A 172 -15.95 10.30 19.66
C PHE A 172 -16.33 11.77 19.44
N ASP A 173 -15.36 12.59 19.03
CA ASP A 173 -15.57 14.00 18.72
C ASP A 173 -15.25 14.23 17.23
N PRO A 174 -16.27 14.47 16.39
CA PRO A 174 -16.06 14.67 14.95
C PRO A 174 -15.24 15.92 14.62
N VAL A 175 -15.31 16.98 15.45
CA VAL A 175 -14.53 18.21 15.25
C VAL A 175 -13.05 17.95 15.52
N ARG A 176 -12.74 17.24 16.61
CA ARG A 176 -11.35 16.83 16.89
C ARG A 176 -10.82 15.82 15.89
N PHE A 177 -11.67 14.91 15.42
CA PHE A 177 -11.30 13.98 14.35
C PHE A 177 -10.93 14.74 13.08
N LYS A 178 -11.77 15.71 12.66
CA LYS A 178 -11.47 16.55 11.50
C LYS A 178 -10.17 17.34 11.68
N ALA A 179 -9.95 17.95 12.84
CA ALA A 179 -8.69 18.65 13.11
C ALA A 179 -7.47 17.72 13.02
N PHE A 180 -7.61 16.47 13.50
CA PHE A 180 -6.58 15.45 13.37
C PHE A 180 -6.31 15.07 11.90
N THR A 181 -7.35 14.91 11.08
CA THR A 181 -7.20 14.54 9.66
C THR A 181 -6.60 15.69 8.85
N ASP A 182 -7.05 16.92 9.07
CA ASP A 182 -6.50 18.13 8.43
C ASP A 182 -5.00 18.27 8.75
N GLU A 183 -4.61 18.09 10.03
CA GLU A 183 -3.20 18.12 10.45
C GLU A 183 -2.39 16.98 9.81
N THR A 184 -2.97 15.78 9.73
CA THR A 184 -2.32 14.61 9.12
C THR A 184 -2.06 14.84 7.63
N LEU A 185 -3.04 15.34 6.89
CA LEU A 185 -2.91 15.69 5.47
C LEU A 185 -1.87 16.79 5.24
N SER A 186 -1.94 17.86 6.04
CA SER A 186 -0.99 18.98 5.96
C SER A 186 0.46 18.50 6.15
N ARG A 187 0.71 17.67 7.17
CA ARG A 187 2.04 17.09 7.42
C ARG A 187 2.49 16.15 6.32
N TYR A 188 1.58 15.34 5.81
CA TYR A 188 1.87 14.36 4.76
C TYR A 188 2.27 15.06 3.46
N LEU A 189 1.48 16.05 3.00
CA LEU A 189 1.81 16.81 1.81
C LEU A 189 3.05 17.69 1.99
N ALA A 190 3.24 18.30 3.17
CA ALA A 190 4.47 19.03 3.45
C ALA A 190 5.73 18.14 3.34
N PHE A 191 5.63 16.87 3.74
CA PHE A 191 6.72 15.90 3.54
C PHE A 191 6.93 15.60 2.05
N LEU A 192 5.86 15.26 1.33
CA LEU A 192 5.93 14.90 -0.09
C LEU A 192 6.40 16.07 -0.97
N SER A 193 5.87 17.28 -0.78
CA SER A 193 6.26 18.49 -1.53
C SER A 193 7.74 18.86 -1.32
N ARG A 194 8.35 18.46 -0.20
CA ARG A 194 9.79 18.60 0.05
C ARG A 194 10.63 17.48 -0.53
N ALA A 195 10.06 16.28 -0.63
CA ALA A 195 10.74 15.09 -1.16
C ALA A 195 10.67 15.02 -2.69
N ILE A 196 9.70 15.69 -3.32
CA ILE A 196 9.41 15.55 -4.75
C ILE A 196 9.39 16.93 -5.40
N ALA A 197 10.27 17.11 -6.39
CA ALA A 197 10.35 18.32 -7.18
C ALA A 197 9.05 18.55 -7.99
N PRO A 198 8.59 19.79 -8.18
CA PRO A 198 7.34 20.09 -8.89
C PRO A 198 7.15 19.38 -10.25
N GLU A 199 8.22 19.29 -11.03
CA GLU A 199 8.26 18.65 -12.35
C GLU A 199 8.00 17.13 -12.32
N ASP A 200 8.24 16.47 -11.19
CA ASP A 200 8.04 15.04 -11.01
C ASP A 200 6.67 14.68 -10.41
N ARG A 201 5.94 15.65 -9.84
CA ARG A 201 4.72 15.39 -9.06
C ARG A 201 3.62 14.72 -9.86
N ALA A 202 3.54 14.97 -11.18
CA ALA A 202 2.56 14.33 -12.05
C ALA A 202 2.77 12.82 -12.23
N ARG A 203 3.99 12.31 -11.97
CA ARG A 203 4.32 10.87 -12.00
C ARG A 203 3.92 10.16 -10.70
N VAL A 204 3.68 10.94 -9.64
CA VAL A 204 3.39 10.45 -8.29
C VAL A 204 1.89 10.48 -8.05
N HIS A 205 1.32 9.30 -7.87
CA HIS A 205 -0.08 9.08 -7.58
C HIS A 205 -0.26 8.83 -6.08
N LEU A 206 -0.92 9.77 -5.41
CA LEU A 206 -1.31 9.60 -4.02
C LEU A 206 -2.55 8.71 -3.97
N CYS A 207 -2.38 7.53 -3.40
CA CYS A 207 -3.44 6.54 -3.26
C CYS A 207 -4.40 6.96 -2.16
N SER A 208 -5.70 6.94 -2.45
CA SER A 208 -6.74 7.08 -1.44
C SER A 208 -6.61 5.97 -0.38
N LEU A 209 -7.17 6.18 0.81
CA LEU A 209 -7.35 5.12 1.80
C LEU A 209 -8.28 4.05 1.23
N PHE A 210 -8.13 2.80 1.67
CA PHE A 210 -9.17 1.78 1.43
C PHE A 210 -10.38 2.05 2.33
N PRO A 211 -11.57 1.54 2.01
CA PRO A 211 -12.65 1.52 2.98
C PRO A 211 -12.26 0.67 4.20
N PRO A 212 -12.74 1.05 5.39
CA PRO A 212 -12.41 0.33 6.61
C PRO A 212 -12.94 -1.11 6.55
N ALA A 213 -12.07 -2.08 6.82
CA ALA A 213 -12.45 -3.50 6.76
C ALA A 213 -12.85 -4.07 8.14
N LEU A 214 -12.38 -3.46 9.23
CA LEU A 214 -12.71 -3.92 10.58
C LEU A 214 -14.20 -3.74 10.86
N SER A 215 -14.83 -4.80 11.37
CA SER A 215 -16.22 -4.81 11.81
C SER A 215 -16.40 -4.08 13.14
N ASP A 216 -17.62 -3.63 13.41
CA ASP A 216 -17.99 -3.03 14.69
C ASP A 216 -17.91 -4.04 15.84
N ALA A 217 -18.05 -5.34 15.54
CA ALA A 217 -17.82 -6.41 16.51
C ALA A 217 -16.34 -6.49 16.91
N ALA A 218 -15.42 -6.43 15.95
CA ALA A 218 -13.98 -6.45 16.23
C ALA A 218 -13.52 -5.23 17.04
N TRP A 219 -14.07 -4.04 16.75
CA TRP A 219 -13.80 -2.85 17.55
C TRP A 219 -14.29 -2.99 18.99
N ARG A 220 -15.50 -3.51 19.19
CA ARG A 220 -16.07 -3.75 20.53
C ARG A 220 -15.29 -4.74 21.37
N THR A 221 -14.52 -5.65 20.76
CA THR A 221 -13.63 -6.56 21.49
C THR A 221 -12.24 -5.97 21.73
N GLY A 222 -12.02 -4.69 21.41
CA GLY A 222 -10.75 -4.00 21.65
C GLY A 222 -9.64 -4.42 20.71
N TYR A 223 -9.92 -4.44 19.39
CA TYR A 223 -8.96 -4.86 18.37
C TYR A 223 -7.57 -4.24 18.53
N VAL A 224 -6.56 -5.09 18.68
CA VAL A 224 -5.14 -4.72 18.66
C VAL A 224 -4.46 -5.51 17.55
N ASN A 225 -3.82 -4.82 16.60
CA ASN A 225 -3.04 -5.52 15.57
C ASN A 225 -1.73 -6.08 16.16
N ALA A 226 -1.16 -7.08 15.51
CA ALA A 226 0.05 -7.76 16.01
C ALA A 226 1.25 -6.81 16.23
N HIS A 227 1.38 -5.76 15.41
CA HIS A 227 2.47 -4.80 15.53
C HIS A 227 2.32 -3.92 16.79
N ILE A 228 1.09 -3.52 17.12
CA ILE A 228 0.79 -2.76 18.35
C ILE A 228 0.99 -3.65 19.58
N ALA A 229 0.58 -4.93 19.51
CA ALA A 229 0.84 -5.90 20.57
C ALA A 229 2.35 -6.06 20.83
N GLU A 230 3.17 -6.11 19.78
CA GLU A 230 4.64 -6.15 19.89
C GLU A 230 5.23 -4.87 20.51
N LEU A 231 4.67 -3.69 20.20
CA LEU A 231 5.17 -2.41 20.72
C LEU A 231 4.85 -2.18 22.21
N HIS A 232 3.74 -2.71 22.72
CA HIS A 232 3.30 -2.55 24.11
C HIS A 232 3.70 -3.72 25.01
N GLY A 233 4.12 -4.85 24.44
CA GLY A 233 4.52 -6.05 25.18
C GLY A 233 3.33 -6.82 25.79
N PRO A 234 3.52 -8.09 26.18
CA PRO A 234 2.41 -8.96 26.61
C PRO A 234 1.71 -8.50 27.91
N ALA A 235 2.45 -7.86 28.83
CA ALA A 235 1.95 -7.48 30.14
C ALA A 235 0.92 -6.33 30.11
N ASP A 236 0.97 -5.48 29.08
CA ASP A 236 0.08 -4.33 28.93
C ASP A 236 -1.02 -4.56 27.88
N GLN A 237 -1.00 -5.70 27.18
CA GLN A 237 -1.91 -5.98 26.07
C GLN A 237 -3.36 -6.11 26.54
N ASP A 238 -3.62 -6.85 27.62
CA ASP A 238 -4.99 -7.03 28.14
C ASP A 238 -5.60 -5.70 28.62
N SER A 239 -4.78 -4.87 29.28
CA SER A 239 -5.20 -3.53 29.68
C SER A 239 -5.51 -2.65 28.47
N LEU A 240 -4.68 -2.71 27.42
CA LEU A 240 -4.89 -1.95 26.20
C LEU A 240 -6.16 -2.39 25.46
N VAL A 241 -6.40 -3.70 25.33
CA VAL A 241 -7.61 -4.28 24.74
C VAL A 241 -8.85 -3.79 25.48
N GLN A 242 -8.86 -3.88 26.82
CA GLN A 242 -9.98 -3.39 27.64
C GLN A 242 -10.22 -1.89 27.45
N ARG A 243 -9.16 -1.09 27.40
CA ARG A 243 -9.26 0.36 27.19
C ARG A 243 -9.81 0.69 25.80
N LEU A 244 -9.37 -0.01 24.76
CA LEU A 244 -9.88 0.14 23.39
C LEU A 244 -11.34 -0.29 23.27
N ALA A 245 -11.74 -1.39 23.91
CA ALA A 245 -13.12 -1.88 23.92
C ALA A 245 -14.10 -0.85 24.54
N ASN A 246 -13.60 -0.01 25.45
CA ASN A 246 -14.37 1.05 26.10
C ASN A 246 -14.32 2.40 25.36
N LEU A 247 -13.60 2.49 24.23
CA LEU A 247 -13.55 3.69 23.41
C LEU A 247 -14.81 3.74 22.52
N GLU A 248 -15.44 4.91 22.42
CA GLU A 248 -16.48 5.11 21.42
C GLU A 248 -15.82 5.16 20.03
N ILE A 249 -16.08 4.11 19.25
CA ILE A 249 -15.68 3.99 17.84
C ILE A 249 -16.93 4.16 16.98
N PRO A 250 -16.92 5.08 15.99
CA PRO A 250 -18.03 5.18 15.04
C PRO A 250 -18.27 3.84 14.32
N ASP A 251 -19.51 3.57 13.96
CA ASP A 251 -19.87 2.35 13.23
C ASP A 251 -19.22 2.28 11.84
N LEU A 252 -19.35 1.14 11.17
CA LEU A 252 -18.73 0.91 9.86
C LEU A 252 -19.16 1.96 8.81
N ALA A 253 -20.43 2.37 8.82
CA ALA A 253 -20.94 3.35 7.87
C ALA A 253 -20.31 4.73 8.13
N ALA A 254 -20.30 5.18 9.38
CA ALA A 254 -19.68 6.42 9.79
C ALA A 254 -18.18 6.42 9.50
N ARG A 255 -17.45 5.34 9.83
CA ARG A 255 -16.02 5.21 9.51
C ARG A 255 -15.76 5.24 8.01
N THR A 256 -16.62 4.62 7.21
CA THR A 256 -16.50 4.68 5.75
C THR A 256 -16.69 6.12 5.24
N GLY A 257 -17.67 6.85 5.79
CA GLY A 257 -17.84 8.28 5.52
C GLY A 257 -16.61 9.12 5.88
N LEU A 258 -16.01 8.88 7.05
CA LEU A 258 -14.78 9.56 7.48
C LEU A 258 -13.59 9.28 6.54
N HIS A 259 -13.46 8.06 6.01
CA HIS A 259 -12.45 7.75 4.99
C HIS A 259 -12.74 8.45 3.66
N ALA A 260 -14.00 8.52 3.24
CA ALA A 260 -14.41 9.25 2.04
C ALA A 260 -14.07 10.74 2.15
N ASP A 261 -14.37 11.37 3.28
CA ASP A 261 -14.05 12.77 3.55
C ASP A 261 -12.54 13.03 3.54
N PHE A 262 -11.75 12.16 4.17
CA PHE A 262 -10.29 12.21 4.11
C PHE A 262 -9.78 12.09 2.67
N ASN A 263 -10.32 11.16 1.88
CA ASN A 263 -9.92 10.94 0.50
C ASN A 263 -10.25 12.12 -0.40
N ALA A 264 -11.42 12.74 -0.23
CA ALA A 264 -11.80 13.95 -0.95
C ALA A 264 -10.86 15.12 -0.61
N ALA A 265 -10.52 15.31 0.67
CA ALA A 265 -9.56 16.31 1.11
C ALA A 265 -8.14 16.03 0.57
N LEU A 266 -7.69 14.76 0.59
CA LEU A 266 -6.42 14.35 0.00
C LEU A 266 -6.38 14.68 -1.49
N ALA A 267 -7.42 14.33 -2.26
CA ALA A 267 -7.47 14.60 -3.69
C ALA A 267 -7.42 16.10 -4.01
N SER A 268 -8.19 16.91 -3.27
CA SER A 268 -8.17 18.37 -3.43
C SER A 268 -6.80 18.97 -3.14
N ALA A 269 -6.18 18.57 -2.02
CA ALA A 269 -4.88 19.11 -1.61
C ALA A 269 -3.73 18.59 -2.49
N ALA A 270 -3.79 17.33 -2.93
CA ALA A 270 -2.84 16.74 -3.88
C ALA A 270 -2.86 17.48 -5.22
N ALA A 271 -4.05 17.75 -5.76
CA ALA A 271 -4.21 18.49 -7.01
C ALA A 271 -3.66 19.93 -6.89
N ALA A 272 -3.88 20.61 -5.76
CA ALA A 272 -3.33 21.94 -5.51
C ALA A 272 -1.79 21.96 -5.50
N GLU A 273 -1.17 20.86 -5.10
CA GLU A 273 0.29 20.67 -5.10
C GLU A 273 0.81 20.06 -6.41
N GLY A 274 -0.04 19.73 -7.40
CA GLY A 274 0.36 19.15 -8.68
C GLY A 274 0.61 17.63 -8.65
N PHE A 275 0.20 16.94 -7.59
CA PHE A 275 0.21 15.48 -7.54
C PHE A 275 -1.00 14.88 -8.25
N ALA A 276 -0.85 13.68 -8.81
CA ALA A 276 -1.97 12.87 -9.25
C ALA A 276 -2.56 12.08 -8.08
N THR A 277 -3.80 11.61 -8.20
CA THR A 277 -4.42 10.71 -7.24
C THR A 277 -4.91 9.42 -7.87
N ALA A 278 -4.93 8.35 -7.07
CA ALA A 278 -5.46 7.05 -7.45
C ALA A 278 -6.59 6.66 -6.49
N ASP A 279 -7.79 6.40 -7.02
CA ASP A 279 -8.96 5.99 -6.25
C ASP A 279 -8.95 4.48 -5.98
N ASP A 280 -8.36 4.13 -4.85
CA ASP A 280 -8.35 2.80 -4.24
C ASP A 280 -9.55 2.61 -3.27
N PHE A 281 -10.56 3.49 -3.28
CA PHE A 281 -11.64 3.48 -2.28
C PHE A 281 -12.96 3.02 -2.91
N THR A 282 -13.44 3.77 -3.89
CA THR A 282 -14.77 3.60 -4.50
C THR A 282 -14.99 2.21 -5.11
N PRO A 283 -14.00 1.57 -5.79
CA PRO A 283 -14.20 0.24 -6.38
C PRO A 283 -14.52 -0.88 -5.38
N PHE A 284 -14.32 -0.62 -4.09
CA PHE A 284 -14.52 -1.59 -3.01
C PHE A 284 -15.82 -1.39 -2.22
N LEU A 285 -16.64 -0.41 -2.59
CA LEU A 285 -17.91 -0.13 -1.92
C LEU A 285 -19.06 -0.93 -2.56
N ASN A 286 -20.07 -1.25 -1.76
CA ASN A 286 -21.36 -1.76 -2.22
C ASN A 286 -22.38 -0.63 -2.42
N GLY A 287 -23.62 -0.98 -2.79
CA GLY A 287 -24.70 -0.02 -3.01
C GLY A 287 -25.13 0.78 -1.77
N ALA A 288 -24.73 0.38 -0.56
CA ALA A 288 -24.96 1.11 0.68
C ALA A 288 -23.81 2.07 1.03
N GLY A 289 -22.76 2.16 0.20
CA GLY A 289 -21.62 3.05 0.43
C GLY A 289 -20.66 2.58 1.52
N VAL A 290 -20.72 1.30 1.91
CA VAL A 290 -19.75 0.64 2.81
C VAL A 290 -18.96 -0.41 2.05
N VAL A 291 -17.87 -0.92 2.64
CA VAL A 291 -17.09 -2.00 2.02
C VAL A 291 -17.99 -3.17 1.61
N ASP A 292 -17.87 -3.62 0.36
CA ASP A 292 -18.58 -4.79 -0.13
C ASP A 292 -18.02 -6.05 0.58
N PRO A 293 -18.87 -6.85 1.25
CA PRO A 293 -18.45 -8.07 1.94
C PRO A 293 -17.62 -9.02 1.09
N ARG A 294 -17.77 -9.01 -0.25
CA ARG A 294 -16.95 -9.85 -1.15
C ARG A 294 -15.45 -9.55 -1.08
N TYR A 295 -15.08 -8.34 -0.64
CA TYR A 295 -13.70 -7.92 -0.49
C TYR A 295 -13.17 -8.06 0.94
N LEU A 296 -13.97 -8.60 1.86
CA LEU A 296 -13.49 -8.97 3.19
C LEU A 296 -12.85 -10.35 3.14
N ASN A 297 -11.84 -10.57 3.98
CA ASN A 297 -11.19 -11.86 4.07
C ASN A 297 -12.11 -12.91 4.74
N PRO A 298 -11.75 -14.21 4.76
CA PRO A 298 -12.56 -15.25 5.40
C PRO A 298 -12.81 -15.04 6.90
N ALA A 299 -12.01 -14.21 7.55
CA ALA A 299 -12.19 -13.83 8.95
C ALA A 299 -13.14 -12.62 9.11
N ALA A 300 -13.72 -12.12 8.01
CA ALA A 300 -14.86 -11.22 7.91
C ALA A 300 -14.86 -10.05 8.91
N GLY A 301 -13.87 -9.17 8.77
CA GLY A 301 -13.80 -7.92 9.54
C GLY A 301 -13.14 -8.03 10.91
N VAL A 302 -12.35 -9.08 11.15
CA VAL A 302 -11.33 -9.11 12.23
C VAL A 302 -9.92 -8.82 11.72
N ASP A 303 -9.80 -8.47 10.45
CA ASP A 303 -8.58 -7.95 9.82
C ASP A 303 -8.91 -6.57 9.24
N HIS A 304 -7.96 -5.65 9.36
CA HIS A 304 -8.09 -4.30 8.83
C HIS A 304 -7.71 -4.20 7.35
N HIS A 305 -7.18 -5.27 6.76
CA HIS A 305 -6.93 -5.35 5.33
C HIS A 305 -8.13 -5.91 4.57
N LEU A 306 -8.35 -5.39 3.36
CA LEU A 306 -9.19 -6.07 2.38
C LEU A 306 -8.55 -7.40 1.95
N ASP A 307 -9.37 -8.32 1.47
CA ASP A 307 -8.92 -9.58 0.91
C ASP A 307 -8.08 -9.35 -0.35
N PHE A 308 -6.86 -9.87 -0.32
CA PHE A 308 -5.89 -9.68 -1.39
C PHE A 308 -6.33 -10.33 -2.70
N HIS A 309 -7.04 -11.47 -2.65
CA HIS A 309 -7.47 -12.20 -3.83
C HIS A 309 -8.72 -11.58 -4.43
N ALA A 310 -9.73 -11.29 -3.60
CA ALA A 310 -10.98 -10.71 -4.06
C ALA A 310 -10.80 -9.30 -4.63
N SER A 311 -9.85 -8.52 -4.09
CA SER A 311 -9.51 -7.19 -4.60
C SER A 311 -8.67 -7.20 -5.88
N ARG A 312 -8.25 -8.37 -6.40
CA ARG A 312 -7.31 -8.45 -7.51
C ARG A 312 -7.77 -7.72 -8.76
N ALA A 313 -8.97 -8.02 -9.25
CA ALA A 313 -9.48 -7.46 -10.50
C ALA A 313 -9.54 -5.92 -10.47
N PRO A 314 -10.24 -5.27 -9.51
CA PRO A 314 -10.31 -3.81 -9.49
C PRO A 314 -8.94 -3.14 -9.34
N VAL A 315 -8.03 -3.70 -8.53
CA VAL A 315 -6.67 -3.14 -8.40
C VAL A 315 -5.87 -3.28 -9.71
N VAL A 316 -5.90 -4.45 -10.34
CA VAL A 316 -5.16 -4.69 -11.58
C VAL A 316 -5.65 -3.76 -12.69
N ASP A 317 -6.97 -3.59 -12.81
CA ASP A 317 -7.57 -2.68 -13.79
C ASP A 317 -7.11 -1.24 -13.54
N GLN A 318 -7.10 -0.81 -12.28
CA GLN A 318 -6.65 0.52 -11.89
C GLN A 318 -5.17 0.75 -12.23
N ILE A 319 -4.27 -0.17 -11.85
CA ILE A 319 -2.84 -0.05 -12.16
C ILE A 319 -2.62 0.04 -13.67
N TRP A 320 -3.36 -0.76 -14.44
CA TRP A 320 -3.28 -0.77 -15.89
C TRP A 320 -3.72 0.56 -16.52
N ARG A 321 -4.72 1.25 -15.95
CA ARG A 321 -5.13 2.59 -16.41
C ARG A 321 -4.05 3.65 -16.21
N LEU A 322 -3.18 3.51 -15.21
CA LEU A 322 -2.05 4.43 -14.99
C LEU A 322 -1.10 4.46 -16.20
N PHE A 323 -0.92 3.32 -16.85
CA PHE A 323 -0.12 3.24 -18.07
C PHE A 323 -0.84 3.79 -19.30
N GLU A 324 -2.16 3.72 -19.37
CA GLU A 324 -2.96 4.23 -20.50
C GLU A 324 -3.03 5.77 -20.51
N GLY A 325 -2.97 6.39 -19.33
CA GLY A 325 -2.95 7.84 -19.16
C GLY A 325 -1.57 8.50 -19.30
N SER A 326 -0.48 7.73 -19.42
CA SER A 326 0.89 8.26 -19.48
C SER A 326 1.18 8.92 -20.84
N PRO A 327 1.70 10.16 -20.89
CA PRO A 327 2.04 10.86 -22.13
C PRO A 327 2.92 10.05 -23.09
N ASP A 328 3.79 9.18 -22.56
CA ASP A 328 4.75 8.37 -23.32
C ASP A 328 4.13 7.16 -24.06
N ASN A 329 2.87 6.78 -23.77
CA ASN A 329 2.21 5.66 -24.43
C ASN A 329 1.40 6.03 -25.68
N ARG A 330 1.27 7.32 -25.99
CA ARG A 330 0.62 7.77 -27.24
C ARG A 330 1.48 7.52 -28.50
N GLY A 331 2.74 7.11 -28.34
CA GLY A 331 3.70 6.92 -29.43
C GLY A 331 4.00 5.47 -29.85
N ARG A 332 3.42 4.44 -29.22
CA ARG A 332 3.73 3.02 -29.53
C ARG A 332 2.63 2.24 -30.26
N HIS A 333 1.60 2.95 -30.72
CA HIS A 333 0.57 2.40 -31.60
C HIS A 333 0.45 3.24 -32.87
N ALA A 334 1.46 3.17 -33.72
CA ALA A 334 1.29 3.37 -35.16
C ALA A 334 1.56 2.01 -35.83
N PRO A 335 0.75 1.62 -36.83
CA PRO A 335 0.68 0.27 -37.39
C PRO A 335 2.00 -0.23 -38.01
#